data_AF-A0A523DQE6-F1
#
_entry.id   AF-A0A523DQE6-F1
#
_cell.length_a   1.000
_cell.length_b   1.000
_cell.length_c   1.000
_cell.angle_alpha   90.00
_cell.angle_beta   90.00
_cell.angle_gamma   90.00
#
_symmetry.space_group_name_H-M   'P 1'
#
loop_
_entity.id
_entity.type
_entity.pdbx_description
1 polymer ?
#
loop_
_entity_poly.entity_id
_entity_poly.type
_entity_poly.pdbx_seq_one_letter_code
_entity_poly.pdbx_strand_id
1 'polypeptide(L)'
;MDSIHELLPWYVNGTLEAGETASFKKHLADCQACRQEWDVLEKMQDELKRHGGALLADHPTPQSLVAALTTESGEGDTDPDVSREIKRHVALCSTCADEARWVLREAVAQGAGGEPASVRSVIAGRPDGSIWRSRAWLLPLAATLVLVAAAVPMLQRLQIADEATGMIKMQFVESTQRAVEGQTVIMVPPAEGMVHLVLPVDVAPERFPLRLEIRDAGGALIHSEDLDSPGDLYRDSFLFLGCRRQDCPDGDYLVHLQSVGQDGESLEFPFRLTTAPPQP
;
A
#
# COMPACT_ATOMS: atom_id res chain seq x y z
N MET A 1 7.97 18.24 39.18
CA MET A 1 8.77 19.41 38.82
C MET A 1 9.30 19.08 37.45
N ASP A 2 8.55 19.48 36.41
CA ASP A 2 8.94 19.24 35.03
C ASP A 2 10.32 19.89 34.83
N SER A 3 11.22 19.14 34.21
CA SER A 3 12.59 19.58 34.08
C SER A 3 12.58 20.84 33.21
N ILE A 4 13.11 21.96 33.69
CA ILE A 4 13.13 23.21 32.91
C ILE A 4 13.77 23.02 31.52
N HIS A 5 14.62 22.00 31.36
CA HIS A 5 15.20 21.55 30.09
C HIS A 5 14.14 21.09 29.05
N GLU A 6 13.02 20.50 29.49
CA GLU A 6 11.92 20.02 28.65
C GLU A 6 11.17 21.17 27.95
N LEU A 7 11.39 22.41 28.37
CA LEU A 7 10.81 23.60 27.75
C LEU A 7 11.57 24.07 26.50
N LEU A 8 12.75 23.52 26.20
CA LEU A 8 13.59 23.96 25.07
C LEU A 8 12.86 23.88 23.71
N PRO A 9 12.15 22.80 23.33
CA PRO A 9 11.45 22.72 22.05
C PRO A 9 10.37 23.81 21.91
N TRP A 10 9.63 24.07 22.99
CA TRP A 10 8.59 25.09 23.02
C TRP A 10 9.15 26.51 22.99
N TYR A 11 10.27 26.75 23.66
CA TYR A 11 10.98 28.03 23.60
C TYR A 11 11.46 28.34 22.17
N VAL A 12 12.06 27.34 21.52
CA VAL A 12 12.56 27.42 20.13
C VAL A 12 11.41 27.63 19.12
N ASN A 13 10.25 27.05 19.38
CA ASN A 13 9.05 27.25 18.57
C ASN A 13 8.29 28.56 18.90
N GLY A 14 8.68 29.28 19.96
CA GLY A 14 8.02 30.52 20.39
C GLY A 14 6.60 30.31 20.96
N THR A 15 6.31 29.12 21.49
CA THR A 15 4.97 28.75 21.97
C THR A 15 4.83 28.74 23.49
N LEU A 16 5.90 29.07 24.23
CA LEU A 16 5.85 29.18 25.69
C LEU A 16 5.04 30.40 26.14
N GLU A 17 4.36 30.27 27.27
CA GLU A 17 3.71 31.41 27.91
C GLU A 17 4.74 32.45 28.38
N ALA A 18 4.30 33.68 28.63
CA ALA A 18 5.22 34.77 29.01
C ALA A 18 6.01 34.46 30.30
N GLY A 19 5.38 33.81 31.28
CA GLY A 19 6.03 33.41 32.53
C GLY A 19 7.08 32.31 32.33
N GLU A 20 6.74 31.29 31.55
CA GLU A 20 7.65 30.19 31.20
C GLU A 20 8.84 30.69 30.37
N THR A 21 8.57 31.57 29.39
CA THR A 21 9.59 32.24 28.58
C THR A 21 10.59 33.01 29.45
N ALA A 22 10.11 33.76 30.44
CA ALA A 22 10.98 34.51 31.35
C ALA A 22 11.81 33.57 32.25
N SER A 23 11.19 32.51 32.76
CA SER A 23 11.87 31.49 33.57
C SER A 23 12.96 30.77 32.78
N PHE A 24 12.64 30.34 31.55
CA PHE A 24 13.57 29.62 30.67
C PHE A 24 14.72 30.52 30.20
N LYS A 25 14.45 31.81 29.89
CA LYS A 25 15.51 32.80 29.58
C LYS A 25 16.50 32.96 30.74
N LYS A 26 16.01 32.97 31.98
CA LYS A 26 16.88 33.01 33.15
C LYS A 26 17.74 31.74 33.24
N HIS A 27 17.14 30.56 33.04
CA HIS A 27 17.88 29.30 33.00
C HIS A 27 18.94 29.27 31.89
N LEU A 28 18.61 29.73 30.68
CA LEU A 28 19.57 29.85 29.57
C LEU A 28 20.76 30.76 29.92
N ALA A 29 20.57 31.81 30.73
CA ALA A 29 21.68 32.66 31.16
C ALA A 29 22.69 31.93 32.05
N ASP A 30 22.23 30.95 32.83
CA ASP A 30 23.04 30.25 33.84
C ASP A 30 23.54 28.87 33.35
N CYS A 31 22.80 28.21 32.46
CA CYS A 31 23.07 26.83 32.03
C CYS A 31 23.82 26.76 30.69
N GLN A 32 25.08 26.31 30.71
CA GLN A 32 25.91 26.17 29.49
C GLN A 32 25.36 25.11 28.53
N ALA A 33 24.87 23.98 29.03
CA ALA A 33 24.33 22.90 28.19
C ALA A 33 23.13 23.38 27.36
N CYS A 34 22.16 24.04 28.00
CA CYS A 34 21.00 24.59 27.31
C CYS A 34 21.35 25.66 26.27
N ARG A 35 22.39 26.48 26.51
CA ARG A 35 22.87 27.43 25.50
C ARG A 35 23.43 26.72 24.27
N GLN A 36 24.22 25.67 24.47
CA GLN A 36 24.81 24.92 23.36
C GLN A 36 23.73 24.21 22.53
N GLU A 37 22.74 23.60 23.19
CA GLU A 37 21.60 23.00 22.49
C GLU A 37 20.78 24.04 21.73
N TRP A 38 20.50 25.19 22.36
CA TRP A 38 19.80 26.30 21.71
C TRP A 38 20.56 26.82 20.48
N ASP A 39 21.88 27.02 20.57
CA ASP A 39 22.72 27.46 19.43
C ASP A 39 22.66 26.48 18.25
N VAL A 40 22.59 25.17 18.53
CA VAL A 40 22.44 24.14 17.48
C VAL A 40 21.07 24.22 16.84
N LEU A 41 20.00 24.33 17.64
CA LEU A 41 18.63 24.43 17.14
C LEU A 41 18.41 25.73 16.35
N GLU A 42 18.99 26.85 16.79
CA GLU A 42 18.93 28.13 16.07
C GLU A 42 19.62 28.02 14.70
N LYS A 43 20.83 27.43 14.65
CA LYS A 43 21.51 27.16 13.38
C LYS A 43 20.69 26.26 12.47
N MET A 44 20.08 25.19 13.00
CA MET A 44 19.20 24.32 12.21
C MET A 44 17.99 25.07 11.67
N GLN A 45 17.34 25.92 12.49
CA GLN A 45 16.25 26.77 12.01
C GLN A 45 16.71 27.74 10.92
N ASP A 46 17.91 28.31 11.04
CA ASP A 46 18.44 29.22 10.03
C ASP A 46 18.78 28.50 8.73
N GLU A 47 19.35 27.29 8.80
CA GLU A 47 19.54 26.44 7.61
C GLU A 47 18.20 26.07 6.97
N LEU A 48 17.19 25.72 7.77
CA LEU A 48 15.83 25.44 7.29
C LEU A 48 15.16 26.70 6.71
N LYS A 49 15.36 27.90 7.25
CA LYS A 49 14.83 29.13 6.65
C LYS A 49 15.53 29.45 5.33
N ARG A 50 16.84 29.20 5.26
CA ARG A 50 17.66 29.51 4.08
C ARG A 50 17.46 28.51 2.95
N HIS A 51 17.31 27.23 3.28
CA HIS A 51 17.28 26.13 2.32
C HIS A 51 15.98 25.33 2.32
N GLY A 52 15.12 25.51 3.33
CA GLY A 52 13.86 24.77 3.49
C GLY A 52 12.90 24.96 2.32
N GLY A 53 12.87 26.12 1.66
CA GLY A 53 12.07 26.25 0.43
C GLY A 53 12.49 25.26 -0.68
N ALA A 54 13.77 24.89 -0.73
CA ALA A 54 14.29 23.90 -1.69
C ALA A 54 14.29 22.46 -1.15
N LEU A 55 14.42 22.29 0.18
CA LEU A 55 14.46 20.98 0.85
C LEU A 55 13.07 20.45 1.21
N LEU A 56 12.17 21.36 1.58
CA LEU A 56 10.76 21.17 1.93
C LEU A 56 9.85 21.79 0.86
N ALA A 57 10.33 21.85 -0.39
CA ALA A 57 9.47 22.19 -1.51
C ALA A 57 8.22 21.30 -1.45
N ASP A 58 7.07 21.86 -1.82
CA ASP A 58 5.80 21.14 -1.82
C ASP A 58 5.98 19.78 -2.49
N HIS A 59 5.41 18.74 -1.87
CA HIS A 59 5.42 17.41 -2.45
C HIS A 59 4.90 17.50 -3.90
N PRO A 60 5.64 16.97 -4.88
CA PRO A 60 5.18 16.98 -6.25
C PRO A 60 3.82 16.29 -6.31
N THR A 61 2.89 16.86 -7.08
CA THR A 61 1.59 16.21 -7.26
C THR A 61 1.81 14.82 -7.87
N PRO A 62 0.98 13.81 -7.54
CA PRO A 62 1.12 12.47 -8.10
C PRO A 62 1.22 12.46 -9.63
N GLN A 63 0.49 13.36 -10.32
CA GLN A 63 0.54 13.50 -11.78
C GLN A 63 1.90 14.01 -12.26
N SER A 64 2.48 15.00 -11.58
CA SER A 64 3.80 15.51 -11.92
C SER A 64 4.91 14.49 -11.66
N LEU A 65 4.77 13.67 -10.61
CA LEU A 65 5.67 12.56 -10.31
C LEU A 65 5.63 11.50 -11.43
N VAL A 66 4.44 11.07 -11.84
CA VAL A 66 4.27 10.11 -12.95
C VAL A 66 4.85 10.66 -14.24
N ALA A 67 4.54 11.91 -14.58
CA ALA A 67 5.08 12.56 -15.78
C ALA A 67 6.62 12.63 -15.73
N ALA A 68 7.20 13.06 -14.61
CA ALA A 68 8.65 13.17 -14.48
C ALA A 68 9.38 11.82 -14.58
N LEU A 69 8.76 10.73 -14.11
CA LEU A 69 9.38 9.40 -14.06
C LEU A 69 9.15 8.56 -15.32
N THR A 70 8.04 8.75 -16.04
CA THR A 70 7.73 7.95 -17.24
C THR A 70 8.31 8.55 -18.53
N THR A 71 8.71 9.82 -18.53
CA THR A 71 9.18 10.54 -19.73
C THR A 71 10.65 10.28 -20.09
N GLU A 72 11.24 9.15 -19.70
CA GLU A 72 12.65 8.85 -20.04
C GLU A 72 12.90 8.74 -21.57
N SER A 73 11.84 8.58 -22.36
CA SER A 73 11.89 8.45 -23.82
C SER A 73 11.93 9.77 -24.60
N GLY A 74 11.90 10.94 -23.93
CA GLY A 74 11.99 12.25 -24.61
C GLY A 74 10.74 12.67 -25.39
N GLU A 75 9.60 12.00 -25.19
CA GLU A 75 8.35 12.20 -25.94
C GLU A 75 7.22 12.87 -25.13
N GLY A 76 7.51 13.37 -23.94
CA GLY A 76 6.52 14.05 -23.09
C GLY A 76 6.72 15.57 -23.02
N ASP A 77 5.60 16.30 -22.92
CA ASP A 77 5.51 17.76 -22.81
C ASP A 77 5.92 18.30 -21.42
N THR A 78 6.71 17.54 -20.66
CA THR A 78 7.14 17.98 -19.32
C THR A 78 8.41 18.81 -19.45
N ASP A 79 8.40 20.00 -18.87
CA ASP A 79 9.57 20.86 -18.77
C ASP A 79 10.76 20.06 -18.16
N PRO A 80 11.92 19.97 -18.85
CA PRO A 80 13.07 19.22 -18.38
C PRO A 80 13.64 19.72 -17.05
N ASP A 81 13.45 21.01 -16.73
CA ASP A 81 13.90 21.56 -15.45
C ASP A 81 12.99 21.12 -14.29
N VAL A 82 11.66 21.06 -14.54
CA VAL A 82 10.69 20.51 -13.56
C VAL A 82 10.93 19.02 -13.32
N SER A 83 11.19 18.23 -14.37
CA SER A 83 11.53 16.81 -14.22
C SER A 83 12.81 16.61 -13.39
N ARG A 84 13.84 17.44 -13.61
CA ARG A 84 15.08 17.40 -12.83
C ARG A 84 14.85 17.74 -11.36
N GLU A 85 14.01 18.73 -11.08
CA GLU A 85 13.64 19.10 -9.71
C GLU A 85 12.89 17.98 -9.00
N ILE A 86 11.91 17.36 -9.65
CA ILE A 86 11.15 16.23 -9.09
C ILE A 86 12.07 15.04 -8.83
N LYS A 87 12.97 14.70 -9.77
CA LYS A 87 13.95 13.62 -9.58
C LYS A 87 14.89 13.89 -8.39
N ARG A 88 15.29 15.15 -8.18
CA ARG A 88 16.07 15.56 -7.00
C ARG A 88 15.24 15.41 -5.71
N HIS A 89 13.97 15.80 -5.71
CA HIS A 89 13.08 15.64 -4.56
C HIS A 89 12.89 14.15 -4.19
N VAL A 90 12.61 13.30 -5.18
CA VAL A 90 12.47 11.85 -5.00
C VAL A 90 13.74 11.22 -4.40
N ALA A 91 14.92 11.73 -4.74
CA ALA A 91 16.18 11.25 -4.15
C ALA A 91 16.38 11.65 -2.67
N LEU A 92 15.70 12.70 -2.20
CA LEU A 92 15.84 13.25 -0.84
C LEU A 92 14.66 12.89 0.08
N CYS A 93 13.49 12.57 -0.47
CA CYS A 93 12.26 12.29 0.26
C CYS A 93 11.87 10.80 0.15
N SER A 94 11.92 10.07 1.26
CA SER A 94 11.62 8.63 1.30
C SER A 94 10.20 8.30 0.84
N THR A 95 9.21 9.12 1.19
CA THR A 95 7.82 8.93 0.78
C THR A 95 7.68 9.00 -0.75
N CYS A 96 8.25 10.02 -1.39
CA CYS A 96 8.22 10.14 -2.85
C CYS A 96 9.09 9.09 -3.54
N ALA A 97 10.18 8.64 -2.91
CA ALA A 97 10.97 7.50 -3.40
C ALA A 97 10.14 6.22 -3.44
N ASP A 98 9.34 5.98 -2.42
CA ASP A 98 8.46 4.83 -2.35
C ASP A 98 7.40 4.92 -3.45
N GLU A 99 6.69 6.06 -3.56
CA GLU A 99 5.72 6.33 -4.63
C GLU A 99 6.31 6.15 -6.03
N ALA A 100 7.54 6.64 -6.25
CA ALA A 100 8.25 6.45 -7.52
C ALA A 100 8.48 4.98 -7.86
N ARG A 101 8.82 4.13 -6.87
CA ARG A 101 8.97 2.69 -7.10
C ARG A 101 7.66 2.03 -7.52
N TRP A 102 6.52 2.51 -7.03
CA TRP A 102 5.20 2.02 -7.46
C TRP A 102 4.91 2.36 -8.91
N VAL A 103 5.06 3.64 -9.27
CA VAL A 103 4.84 4.13 -10.63
C VAL A 103 5.70 3.37 -11.64
N LEU A 104 6.99 3.18 -11.33
CA LEU A 104 7.91 2.49 -12.22
C LEU A 104 7.60 0.99 -12.34
N ARG A 105 7.18 0.31 -11.26
CA ARG A 105 6.79 -1.11 -11.32
C ARG A 105 5.50 -1.32 -12.09
N GLU A 106 4.52 -0.45 -11.92
CA GLU A 106 3.26 -0.54 -12.65
C GLU A 106 3.44 -0.23 -14.14
N ALA A 107 4.28 0.75 -14.48
CA ALA A 107 4.68 1.02 -15.86
C ALA A 107 5.37 -0.19 -16.52
N VAL A 108 6.22 -0.92 -15.77
CA VAL A 108 6.85 -2.16 -16.26
C VAL A 108 5.81 -3.27 -16.45
N ALA A 109 4.85 -3.40 -15.53
CA ALA A 109 3.78 -4.41 -15.64
C ALA A 109 2.85 -4.13 -16.84
N GLN A 110 2.53 -2.87 -17.11
CA GLN A 110 1.67 -2.47 -18.24
C GLN A 110 2.42 -2.46 -19.59
N GLY A 111 3.72 -2.15 -19.60
CA GLY A 111 4.58 -2.19 -20.79
C GLY A 111 5.00 -3.60 -21.23
N ALA A 112 4.92 -4.58 -20.32
CA ALA A 112 5.19 -5.99 -20.61
C ALA A 112 3.99 -6.74 -21.21
N GLY A 113 3.09 -6.03 -21.91
CA GLY A 113 2.11 -6.63 -22.84
C GLY A 113 2.73 -7.21 -24.12
N GLY A 114 4.07 -7.26 -24.22
CA GLY A 114 4.73 -8.19 -25.12
C GLY A 114 4.53 -9.61 -24.61
N GLU A 115 3.95 -10.48 -25.44
CA GLU A 115 3.71 -11.90 -25.18
C GLU A 115 4.72 -12.51 -24.20
N PRO A 116 4.29 -13.29 -23.20
CA PRO A 116 5.20 -13.95 -22.28
C PRO A 116 6.15 -14.81 -23.11
N ALA A 117 7.39 -14.33 -23.29
CA ALA A 117 8.46 -15.11 -23.86
C ALA A 117 8.61 -16.32 -22.95
N SER A 118 8.06 -17.44 -23.40
CA SER A 118 8.16 -18.72 -22.74
C SER A 118 9.63 -18.95 -22.41
N VAL A 119 9.97 -18.88 -21.13
CA VAL A 119 11.25 -19.34 -20.61
C VAL A 119 11.24 -20.85 -20.80
N ARG A 120 11.65 -21.27 -21.99
CA ARG A 120 11.92 -22.65 -22.35
C ARG A 120 13.37 -22.90 -21.96
N SER A 121 13.62 -23.05 -20.67
CA SER A 121 14.83 -23.72 -20.18
C SER A 121 14.68 -25.22 -20.42
N VAL A 122 15.00 -25.66 -21.63
CA VAL A 122 15.25 -27.08 -21.91
C VAL A 122 16.64 -27.20 -22.53
N ILE A 123 17.58 -27.46 -21.63
CA ILE A 123 18.62 -28.49 -21.72
C ILE A 123 19.16 -28.78 -23.12
N ALA A 124 20.45 -28.48 -23.28
CA ALA A 124 21.33 -29.01 -24.30
C ALA A 124 21.21 -30.55 -24.40
N GLY A 125 20.81 -31.01 -25.58
CA GLY A 125 20.88 -32.41 -25.96
C GLY A 125 21.10 -32.49 -27.47
N ARG A 126 22.35 -32.62 -27.88
CA ARG A 126 22.80 -32.81 -29.26
C ARG A 126 22.52 -34.27 -29.66
N PRO A 127 21.62 -34.59 -30.61
CA PRO A 127 21.55 -35.92 -31.16
C PRO A 127 22.48 -35.97 -32.38
N ASP A 128 23.62 -36.61 -32.17
CA ASP A 128 24.48 -37.05 -33.26
C ASP A 128 23.90 -38.36 -33.82
N GLY A 129 23.73 -38.42 -35.13
CA GLY A 129 23.77 -39.68 -35.87
C GLY A 129 22.49 -40.49 -36.08
N SER A 130 22.36 -40.86 -37.36
CA SER A 130 21.68 -42.04 -37.90
C SER A 130 20.30 -41.82 -38.54
N ILE A 131 20.42 -41.74 -39.86
CA ILE A 131 19.41 -41.77 -40.88
C ILE A 131 18.97 -43.24 -40.98
N TRP A 132 17.79 -43.61 -40.48
CA TRP A 132 17.21 -44.90 -40.84
C TRP A 132 15.71 -44.84 -41.07
N ARG A 133 15.34 -45.50 -42.16
CA ARG A 133 14.09 -45.45 -42.90
C ARG A 133 12.95 -46.06 -42.09
N SER A 134 11.77 -45.42 -42.11
CA SER A 134 10.51 -46.11 -42.46
C SER A 134 9.36 -45.13 -42.66
N ARG A 135 8.84 -45.12 -43.89
CA ARG A 135 7.53 -44.58 -44.28
C ARG A 135 6.43 -45.35 -43.52
N ALA A 136 5.88 -44.81 -42.43
CA ALA A 136 4.67 -45.37 -41.80
C ALA A 136 3.94 -44.42 -40.82
N TRP A 137 4.11 -43.09 -40.89
CA TRP A 137 3.57 -42.16 -39.88
C TRP A 137 2.61 -41.11 -40.45
N LEU A 138 1.67 -41.53 -41.32
CA LEU A 138 0.58 -40.66 -41.79
C LEU A 138 -0.79 -41.01 -41.16
N LEU A 139 -0.82 -41.75 -40.05
CA LEU A 139 -2.07 -42.13 -39.37
C LEU A 139 -2.05 -41.93 -37.83
N PRO A 140 -1.53 -40.80 -37.30
CA PRO A 140 -2.11 -40.31 -36.04
C PRO A 140 -2.40 -38.80 -36.02
N LEU A 141 -2.48 -38.14 -37.18
CA LEU A 141 -2.82 -36.70 -37.26
C LEU A 141 -4.32 -36.42 -37.02
N ALA A 142 -5.21 -37.36 -37.32
CA ALA A 142 -6.65 -37.17 -37.13
C ALA A 142 -7.08 -37.28 -35.66
N ALA A 143 -6.51 -38.23 -34.90
CA ALA A 143 -6.87 -38.44 -33.49
C ALA A 143 -6.39 -37.30 -32.57
N THR A 144 -5.26 -36.67 -32.90
CA THR A 144 -4.76 -35.50 -32.17
C THR A 144 -5.62 -34.26 -32.42
N LEU A 145 -6.10 -34.03 -33.64
CA LEU A 145 -7.01 -32.92 -33.94
C LEU A 145 -8.35 -33.02 -33.18
N VAL A 146 -8.90 -34.22 -33.00
CA VAL A 146 -10.15 -34.42 -32.24
C VAL A 146 -9.95 -34.17 -30.74
N LEU A 147 -8.82 -34.62 -30.17
CA LEU A 147 -8.51 -34.34 -28.75
C LEU A 147 -8.28 -32.85 -28.49
N VAL A 148 -7.61 -32.14 -29.40
CA VAL A 148 -7.45 -30.67 -29.30
C VAL A 148 -8.81 -29.97 -29.43
N ALA A 149 -9.64 -30.36 -30.40
CA ALA A 149 -10.96 -29.78 -30.58
C ALA A 149 -11.91 -30.02 -29.40
N ALA A 150 -11.78 -31.15 -28.69
CA ALA A 150 -12.53 -31.43 -27.48
C ALA A 150 -11.96 -30.74 -26.22
N ALA A 151 -10.64 -30.54 -26.16
CA ALA A 151 -9.98 -29.85 -25.06
C ALA A 151 -10.21 -28.33 -25.10
N VAL A 152 -10.33 -27.72 -26.29
CA VAL A 152 -10.56 -26.26 -26.46
C VAL A 152 -11.80 -25.76 -25.70
N PRO A 153 -13.01 -26.32 -25.84
CA PRO A 153 -14.17 -25.84 -25.08
C PRO A 153 -14.07 -26.12 -23.58
N MET A 154 -13.34 -27.16 -23.17
CA MET A 154 -13.07 -27.44 -21.75
C MET A 154 -12.08 -26.43 -21.16
N LEU A 155 -11.05 -26.06 -21.92
CA LEU A 155 -10.11 -24.98 -21.59
C LEU A 155 -10.77 -23.62 -21.64
N GLN A 156 -11.73 -23.36 -22.54
CA GLN A 156 -12.52 -22.12 -22.56
C GLN A 156 -13.51 -22.03 -21.39
N ARG A 157 -13.97 -23.17 -20.83
CA ARG A 157 -14.72 -23.18 -19.56
C ARG A 157 -13.82 -23.03 -18.33
N LEU A 158 -12.54 -23.39 -18.44
CA LEU A 158 -11.52 -23.21 -17.40
C LEU A 158 -10.77 -21.88 -17.51
N GLN A 159 -10.85 -21.20 -18.66
CA GLN A 159 -10.70 -19.76 -18.76
C GLN A 159 -11.90 -19.18 -18.01
N ILE A 160 -11.74 -19.18 -16.68
CA ILE A 160 -12.37 -18.25 -15.76
C ILE A 160 -12.55 -16.97 -16.54
N ALA A 161 -13.81 -16.54 -16.67
CA ALA A 161 -14.15 -15.28 -17.29
C ALA A 161 -13.05 -14.28 -16.88
N ASP A 162 -12.45 -13.61 -17.87
CA ASP A 162 -11.86 -12.30 -17.65
C ASP A 162 -13.01 -11.45 -17.09
N GLU A 163 -13.31 -11.62 -15.80
CA GLU A 163 -13.99 -10.64 -14.99
C GLU A 163 -13.03 -9.49 -15.10
N ALA A 164 -13.37 -8.56 -15.99
CA ALA A 164 -12.66 -7.33 -16.18
C ALA A 164 -12.34 -6.82 -14.78
N THR A 165 -11.06 -6.89 -14.40
CA THR A 165 -10.55 -6.29 -13.18
C THR A 165 -10.71 -4.79 -13.39
N GLY A 166 -11.93 -4.31 -13.18
CA GLY A 166 -12.25 -2.91 -13.12
C GLY A 166 -11.39 -2.28 -12.04
N MET A 167 -11.15 -0.97 -12.17
CA MET A 167 -10.38 -0.23 -11.17
C MET A 167 -10.96 -0.49 -9.78
N ILE A 168 -10.17 -1.15 -8.93
CA ILE A 168 -10.51 -1.39 -7.53
C ILE A 168 -10.51 -0.02 -6.86
N LYS A 169 -11.69 0.52 -6.58
CA LYS A 169 -11.81 1.72 -5.75
C LYS A 169 -11.41 1.34 -4.34
N MET A 170 -10.14 1.55 -3.98
CA MET A 170 -9.65 1.34 -2.62
C MET A 170 -10.39 2.28 -1.67
N GLN A 171 -11.04 1.71 -0.66
CA GLN A 171 -11.62 2.46 0.45
C GLN A 171 -10.94 2.05 1.75
N PHE A 172 -10.54 3.05 2.52
CA PHE A 172 -9.95 2.89 3.84
C PHE A 172 -11.07 2.90 4.89
N VAL A 173 -11.01 1.96 5.82
CA VAL A 173 -11.91 1.90 6.98
C VAL A 173 -11.07 2.17 8.22
N GLU A 174 -11.39 3.23 8.95
CA GLU A 174 -10.65 3.59 10.16
C GLU A 174 -11.08 2.73 11.36
N SER A 175 -10.17 2.54 12.32
CA SER A 175 -10.47 1.88 13.61
C SER A 175 -11.40 2.75 14.44
N THR A 176 -12.30 2.13 15.21
CA THR A 176 -13.19 2.82 16.17
C THR A 176 -12.44 3.67 17.19
N GLN A 177 -11.19 3.33 17.49
CA GLN A 177 -10.35 4.11 18.40
C GLN A 177 -9.92 5.47 17.80
N ARG A 178 -9.99 5.61 16.47
CA ARG A 178 -9.62 6.84 15.73
C ARG A 178 -10.79 7.53 15.06
N ALA A 179 -11.85 6.79 14.73
CA ALA A 179 -13.01 7.33 14.04
C ALA A 179 -13.81 8.27 14.96
N VAL A 180 -13.99 9.52 14.53
CA VAL A 180 -14.91 10.49 15.13
C VAL A 180 -16.32 10.11 14.68
N GLU A 181 -16.96 9.21 15.42
CA GLU A 181 -18.36 8.76 15.25
C GLU A 181 -18.83 8.48 13.81
N GLY A 182 -18.84 7.20 13.43
CA GLY A 182 -19.54 6.75 12.22
C GLY A 182 -19.03 5.43 11.69
N GLN A 183 -19.95 4.60 11.20
CA GLN A 183 -19.62 3.38 10.46
C GLN A 183 -19.22 3.76 9.03
N THR A 184 -18.09 3.25 8.53
CA THR A 184 -17.68 3.50 7.14
C THR A 184 -18.65 2.82 6.18
N VAL A 185 -19.30 3.58 5.30
CA VAL A 185 -20.22 3.05 4.28
C VAL A 185 -19.48 2.81 2.97
N ILE A 186 -19.46 1.56 2.53
CA ILE A 186 -18.75 1.08 1.37
C ILE A 186 -19.76 0.75 0.28
N MET A 187 -19.69 1.52 -0.81
CA MET A 187 -20.54 1.36 -1.98
C MET A 187 -19.93 0.34 -2.93
N VAL A 188 -20.60 -0.81 -3.09
CA VAL A 188 -20.13 -1.88 -3.98
C VAL A 188 -21.11 -2.01 -5.15
N PRO A 189 -20.67 -1.77 -6.40
CA PRO A 189 -21.53 -2.00 -7.56
C PRO A 189 -22.03 -3.45 -7.63
N PRO A 190 -23.27 -3.70 -8.10
CA PRO A 190 -23.85 -5.05 -8.13
C PRO A 190 -23.14 -6.02 -9.08
N ALA A 191 -22.28 -5.52 -9.99
CA ALA A 191 -21.50 -6.33 -10.92
C ALA A 191 -20.18 -6.86 -10.31
N GLU A 192 -19.75 -6.35 -9.15
CA GLU A 192 -18.47 -6.73 -8.54
C GLU A 192 -18.60 -8.04 -7.75
N GLY A 193 -17.80 -9.04 -8.12
CA GLY A 193 -17.76 -10.35 -7.45
C GLY A 193 -16.91 -10.37 -6.17
N MET A 194 -16.04 -9.38 -5.97
CA MET A 194 -15.07 -9.33 -4.89
C MET A 194 -14.93 -7.90 -4.34
N VAL A 195 -14.78 -7.79 -3.02
CA VAL A 195 -14.53 -6.55 -2.30
C VAL A 195 -13.20 -6.66 -1.59
N HIS A 196 -12.29 -5.72 -1.86
CA HIS A 196 -11.03 -5.59 -1.13
C HIS A 196 -11.10 -4.42 -0.15
N LEU A 197 -10.85 -4.70 1.13
CA LEU A 197 -10.78 -3.71 2.20
C LEU A 197 -9.33 -3.53 2.62
N VAL A 198 -8.92 -2.28 2.85
CA VAL A 198 -7.60 -1.95 3.38
C VAL A 198 -7.79 -1.28 4.73
N LEU A 199 -7.36 -1.96 5.79
CA LEU A 199 -7.50 -1.49 7.17
C LEU A 199 -6.15 -1.01 7.69
N PRO A 200 -6.03 0.24 8.19
CA PRO A 200 -4.82 0.69 8.86
C PRO A 200 -4.76 0.08 10.26
N VAL A 201 -3.74 -0.75 10.48
CA VAL A 201 -3.50 -1.45 11.74
C VAL A 201 -2.27 -0.83 12.40
N ASP A 202 -2.45 -0.32 13.61
CA ASP A 202 -1.38 0.27 14.42
C ASP A 202 -1.19 -0.63 15.65
N VAL A 203 -0.44 -1.70 15.43
CA VAL A 203 -0.21 -2.74 16.44
C VAL A 203 1.29 -2.94 16.60
N ALA A 204 1.77 -2.83 17.83
CA ALA A 204 3.17 -3.05 18.15
C ALA A 204 3.58 -4.52 17.83
N PRO A 205 4.80 -4.77 17.31
CA PRO A 205 5.25 -6.12 16.94
C PRO A 205 5.12 -7.18 18.05
N GLU A 206 5.18 -6.78 19.32
CA GLU A 206 5.11 -7.67 20.49
C GLU A 206 3.69 -8.18 20.76
N ARG A 207 2.67 -7.61 20.11
CA ARG A 207 1.27 -8.06 20.22
C ARG A 207 0.92 -9.20 19.27
N PHE A 208 1.82 -9.60 18.38
CA PHE A 208 1.62 -10.78 17.55
C PHE A 208 1.82 -12.08 18.36
N PRO A 209 1.12 -13.17 18.03
CA PRO A 209 0.21 -13.32 16.89
C PRO A 209 -1.15 -12.66 17.09
N LEU A 210 -1.79 -12.24 16.00
CA LEU A 210 -3.12 -11.64 15.98
C LEU A 210 -4.13 -12.61 15.37
N ARG A 211 -5.36 -12.60 15.88
CA ARG A 211 -6.51 -13.25 15.26
C ARG A 211 -7.41 -12.19 14.66
N LEU A 212 -7.68 -12.36 13.38
CA LEU A 212 -8.66 -11.61 12.63
C LEU A 212 -9.97 -12.38 12.56
N GLU A 213 -11.07 -11.68 12.80
CA GLU A 213 -12.42 -12.18 12.58
C GLU A 213 -13.26 -11.13 11.86
N ILE A 214 -13.99 -11.54 10.82
CA ILE A 214 -15.04 -10.73 10.19
C ILE A 214 -16.37 -11.31 10.64
N ARG A 215 -17.19 -10.47 11.28
CA ARG A 215 -18.52 -10.83 11.78
C ARG A 215 -19.60 -9.98 11.12
N ASP A 216 -20.76 -10.56 10.89
CA ASP A 216 -21.94 -9.83 10.42
C ASP A 216 -22.66 -9.10 11.57
N ALA A 217 -23.72 -8.35 11.25
CA ALA A 217 -24.55 -7.63 12.21
C ALA A 217 -25.18 -8.52 13.30
N GLY A 218 -25.39 -9.81 13.01
CA GLY A 218 -25.90 -10.81 13.95
C GLY A 218 -24.80 -11.43 14.83
N GLY A 219 -23.53 -11.08 14.59
CA GLY A 219 -22.37 -11.64 15.26
C GLY A 219 -21.90 -12.98 14.68
N ALA A 220 -22.48 -13.44 13.57
CA ALA A 220 -22.05 -14.67 12.91
C ALA A 220 -20.67 -14.48 12.27
N LEU A 221 -19.78 -15.46 12.47
CA LEU A 221 -18.43 -15.44 11.91
C LEU A 221 -18.49 -15.76 10.41
N ILE A 222 -18.05 -14.81 9.59
CA ILE A 222 -17.98 -14.93 8.13
C ILE A 222 -16.59 -15.41 7.69
N HIS A 223 -15.56 -14.85 8.30
CA HIS A 223 -14.16 -15.15 7.96
C HIS A 223 -13.27 -15.05 9.19
N SER A 224 -12.23 -15.88 9.26
CA SER A 224 -11.20 -15.79 10.28
C SER A 224 -9.85 -16.19 9.73
N GLU A 225 -8.82 -15.46 10.16
CA GLU A 225 -7.43 -15.64 9.77
C GLU A 225 -6.53 -15.36 10.97
N ASP A 226 -5.46 -16.14 11.15
CA ASP A 226 -4.43 -15.87 12.16
C ASP A 226 -3.23 -15.22 11.46
N LEU A 227 -2.75 -14.10 12.01
CA LEU A 227 -1.58 -13.34 11.54
C LEU A 227 -0.44 -13.61 12.52
N ASP A 228 0.58 -14.32 12.07
CA ASP A 228 1.66 -14.83 12.94
C ASP A 228 2.70 -13.76 13.24
N SER A 229 2.90 -12.81 12.33
CA SER A 229 3.96 -11.82 12.41
C SER A 229 3.60 -10.47 11.75
N PRO A 230 4.33 -9.39 12.07
CA PRO A 230 4.14 -8.11 11.38
C PRO A 230 4.27 -8.18 9.86
N GLY A 231 5.03 -9.14 9.33
CA GLY A 231 5.22 -9.34 7.89
C GLY A 231 3.96 -9.83 7.16
N ASP A 232 2.95 -10.28 7.90
CA ASP A 232 1.63 -10.62 7.35
C ASP A 232 0.79 -9.35 7.07
N LEU A 233 1.21 -8.20 7.63
CA LEU A 233 0.66 -6.90 7.27
C LEU A 233 1.36 -6.35 6.01
N TYR A 234 0.58 -5.78 5.12
CA TYR A 234 1.10 -5.00 4.00
C TYR A 234 1.76 -3.72 4.50
N ARG A 235 3.05 -3.56 4.17
CA ARG A 235 3.91 -2.46 4.64
C ARG A 235 3.91 -2.32 6.18
N ASP A 236 3.83 -3.44 6.90
CA ASP A 236 3.89 -3.49 8.36
C ASP A 236 2.80 -2.67 9.08
N SER A 237 1.76 -2.21 8.37
CA SER A 237 0.76 -1.26 8.91
C SER A 237 -0.62 -1.38 8.27
N PHE A 238 -0.79 -2.18 7.23
CA PHE A 238 -2.08 -2.34 6.55
C PHE A 238 -2.48 -3.80 6.44
N LEU A 239 -3.75 -4.07 6.66
CA LEU A 239 -4.33 -5.38 6.49
C LEU A 239 -5.21 -5.37 5.24
N PHE A 240 -4.99 -6.35 4.36
CA PHE A 240 -5.77 -6.55 3.14
C PHE A 240 -6.79 -7.66 3.33
N LEU A 241 -8.08 -7.35 3.20
CA LEU A 241 -9.14 -8.33 3.30
C LEU A 241 -9.87 -8.44 1.98
N GLY A 242 -9.88 -9.64 1.40
CA GLY A 242 -10.72 -9.96 0.25
C GLY A 242 -11.96 -10.70 0.71
N CYS A 243 -13.15 -10.14 0.49
CA CYS A 243 -14.40 -10.88 0.64
C CYS A 243 -15.10 -11.04 -0.71
N ARG A 244 -15.53 -12.27 -1.02
CA ARG A 244 -16.40 -12.50 -2.17
C ARG A 244 -17.80 -11.99 -1.86
N ARG A 245 -18.43 -11.39 -2.85
CA ARG A 245 -19.73 -10.74 -2.69
C ARG A 245 -20.85 -11.68 -2.25
N GLN A 246 -20.76 -12.94 -2.66
CA GLN A 246 -21.66 -14.02 -2.24
C GLN A 246 -21.56 -14.35 -0.74
N ASP A 247 -20.38 -14.15 -0.14
CA ASP A 247 -20.08 -14.49 1.25
C ASP A 247 -20.26 -13.25 2.16
N CYS A 248 -20.11 -12.04 1.61
CA CYS A 248 -20.43 -10.76 2.25
C CYS A 248 -21.52 -10.00 1.48
N PRO A 249 -22.82 -10.34 1.64
CA PRO A 249 -23.95 -9.61 1.05
C PRO A 249 -24.09 -8.17 1.61
N ASP A 250 -25.06 -7.38 1.12
CA ASP A 250 -25.33 -6.05 1.70
C ASP A 250 -25.70 -6.17 3.19
N GLY A 251 -25.05 -5.38 4.04
CA GLY A 251 -25.19 -5.50 5.47
C GLY A 251 -24.12 -4.76 6.26
N ASP A 252 -24.29 -4.79 7.58
CA ASP A 252 -23.34 -4.26 8.55
C ASP A 252 -22.38 -5.37 8.98
N TYR A 253 -21.10 -5.00 9.08
CA TYR A 253 -20.01 -5.91 9.41
C TYR A 253 -19.06 -5.28 10.42
N LEU A 254 -18.37 -6.13 11.16
CA LEU A 254 -17.33 -5.77 12.11
C LEU A 254 -16.10 -6.62 11.83
N VAL A 255 -14.97 -5.97 11.53
CA VAL A 255 -13.67 -6.65 11.64
C VAL A 255 -13.18 -6.49 13.07
N HIS A 256 -12.88 -7.60 13.71
CA HIS A 256 -12.33 -7.69 15.05
C HIS A 256 -10.90 -8.24 14.94
N LEU A 257 -9.95 -7.52 15.51
CA LEU A 257 -8.54 -7.92 15.54
C LEU A 257 -8.08 -8.02 16.99
N GLN A 258 -7.69 -9.22 17.42
CA GLN A 258 -7.36 -9.53 18.81
C GLN A 258 -5.98 -10.20 18.91
N SER A 259 -5.16 -9.81 19.89
CA SER A 259 -3.91 -10.53 20.19
C SER A 259 -4.20 -11.90 20.81
N VAL A 260 -3.56 -12.95 20.30
CA VAL A 260 -3.76 -14.31 20.80
C VAL A 260 -2.92 -14.52 22.08
N GLY A 261 -3.59 -14.87 23.17
CA GLY A 261 -2.93 -15.21 24.44
C GLY A 261 -2.61 -14.01 25.34
N GLN A 262 -2.95 -12.79 24.92
CA GLN A 262 -3.01 -11.63 25.80
C GLN A 262 -4.48 -11.21 25.96
N ASP A 263 -4.95 -11.08 27.21
CA ASP A 263 -6.19 -10.36 27.51
C ASP A 263 -5.94 -8.87 27.24
N GLY A 264 -6.01 -8.49 25.96
CA GLY A 264 -5.61 -7.19 25.44
C GLY A 264 -6.74 -6.46 24.74
N GLU A 265 -6.50 -5.17 24.49
CA GLU A 265 -7.35 -4.31 23.67
C GLU A 265 -7.56 -4.93 22.29
N SER A 266 -8.82 -5.05 21.89
CA SER A 266 -9.19 -5.39 20.52
C SER A 266 -9.31 -4.14 19.67
N LEU A 267 -8.88 -4.23 18.42
CA LEU A 267 -9.18 -3.22 17.41
C LEU A 267 -10.45 -3.64 16.66
N GLU A 268 -11.34 -2.66 16.46
CA GLU A 268 -12.62 -2.86 15.81
C GLU A 268 -12.73 -1.92 14.60
N PHE A 269 -13.18 -2.47 13.47
CA PHE A 269 -13.39 -1.73 12.23
C PHE A 269 -14.81 -1.99 11.73
N PRO A 270 -15.81 -1.20 12.17
CA PRO A 270 -17.18 -1.33 11.71
C PRO A 270 -17.33 -0.73 10.32
N PHE A 271 -17.91 -1.49 9.40
CA PHE A 271 -18.19 -1.04 8.05
C PHE A 271 -19.55 -1.56 7.57
N ARG A 272 -20.11 -0.91 6.56
CA ARG A 272 -21.37 -1.30 5.92
C ARG A 272 -21.13 -1.51 4.45
N LEU A 273 -21.49 -2.68 3.91
CA LEU A 273 -21.55 -2.89 2.47
C LEU A 273 -22.95 -2.55 1.97
N THR A 274 -23.04 -1.74 0.92
CA THR A 274 -24.31 -1.42 0.27
C THR A 274 -24.17 -1.31 -1.25
N THR A 275 -25.14 -1.83 -1.99
CA THR A 275 -25.33 -1.56 -3.42
C THR A 275 -26.22 -0.34 -3.66
N ALA A 276 -27.03 0.04 -2.67
CA ALA A 276 -27.92 1.20 -2.75
C ALA A 276 -27.15 2.49 -2.47
N PRO A 277 -27.33 3.55 -3.29
CA PRO A 277 -26.71 4.85 -3.04
C PRO A 277 -27.15 5.42 -1.69
N PRO A 278 -26.30 6.21 -1.01
CA PRO A 278 -26.68 6.83 0.26
C PRO A 278 -27.95 7.67 0.05
N GLN A 279 -28.95 7.48 0.91
CA GLN A 279 -30.10 8.37 0.92
C GLN A 279 -29.66 9.73 1.48
N PRO A 280 -29.98 10.84 0.79
CA PRO A 280 -29.61 12.19 1.20
C PRO A 280 -30.30 12.62 2.51
#